data_AF-A0A7S1ZUS8-F1
#
_entry.id   AF-A0A7S1ZUS8-F1
#
_cell.length_a   1.000
_cell.length_b   1.000
_cell.length_c   1.000
_cell.angle_alpha   90.00
_cell.angle_beta   90.00
_cell.angle_gamma   90.00
#
_symmetry.space_group_name_H-M   'P 1'
#
loop_
_entity.id
_entity.type
_entity.pdbx_description
1 polymer ?
#
loop_
_entity_poly.entity_id
_entity_poly.type
_entity_poly.pdbx_seq_one_letter_code
_entity_poly.pdbx_strand_id
1 'polypeptide(L)'
;AWKERSSENTASLWITGRGGEKRQQIVSLESELQSSQLSDTYVGYKKSTRVSMERVDEQIINYDLIEDVLNLLLLENHNDMLSLPASDAVISPNAAVLIFLPGLGEIRALSERLRGSYKFGDRRKFDIIPMHSSLSPKEQRRAFLKPKGEVRKIILATNICETSITIPDVAFVIDSGLAREVRQNKLTGTSGLVLDWCSKASAKQRSGRAGRVQSGICCKLYSSQTGTRVMKDQAM
;
A
#
# COMPACT_ATOMS: atom_id res chain seq x y z
N ALA A 1 21.44 -10.50 -35.30
CA ALA A 1 21.95 -9.25 -34.73
C ALA A 1 20.91 -8.17 -34.96
N TRP A 2 20.09 -7.88 -33.94
CA TRP A 2 19.10 -6.80 -33.99
C TRP A 2 19.40 -5.82 -32.86
N LYS A 3 19.47 -4.56 -33.27
CA LYS A 3 20.13 -3.41 -32.64
C LYS A 3 19.69 -3.16 -31.20
N GLU A 4 20.67 -2.73 -30.42
CA GLU A 4 20.55 -2.13 -29.09
C GLU A 4 19.33 -1.20 -28.97
N ARG A 5 18.55 -1.40 -27.89
CA ARG A 5 17.63 -0.39 -27.37
C ARG A 5 18.46 0.80 -26.89
N SER A 6 18.63 1.80 -27.75
CA SER A 6 19.22 3.08 -27.35
C SER A 6 18.15 4.05 -26.84
N SER A 7 18.45 4.62 -25.67
CA SER A 7 17.90 5.85 -25.07
C SER A 7 16.42 5.85 -24.65
N GLU A 8 16.23 5.43 -23.40
CA GLU A 8 15.07 5.66 -22.55
C GLU A 8 14.76 7.18 -22.40
N ASN A 9 13.47 7.51 -22.20
CA ASN A 9 12.91 8.77 -21.68
C ASN A 9 12.63 10.00 -22.57
N THR A 10 12.42 9.84 -23.88
CA THR A 10 11.82 10.91 -24.71
C THR A 10 10.55 10.45 -25.42
N ALA A 11 9.57 11.35 -25.59
CA ALA A 11 8.35 11.11 -26.36
C ALA A 11 8.23 12.13 -27.50
N SER A 12 7.92 11.67 -28.72
CA SER A 12 7.64 12.56 -29.84
C SER A 12 6.15 12.87 -29.91
N LEU A 13 5.78 14.14 -29.75
CA LEU A 13 4.42 14.64 -29.94
C LEU A 13 4.26 15.33 -31.29
N TRP A 14 3.13 15.08 -31.95
CA TRP A 14 2.72 15.82 -33.13
C TRP A 14 1.74 16.92 -32.72
N ILE A 15 2.12 18.17 -32.93
CA ILE A 15 1.32 19.35 -32.61
C ILE A 15 0.73 19.88 -33.92
N THR A 16 -0.59 20.08 -33.94
CA THR A 16 -1.32 20.65 -35.08
C THR A 16 -1.73 22.08 -34.76
N GLY A 17 -1.31 23.03 -35.60
CA GLY A 17 -1.70 24.43 -35.53
C GLY A 17 -2.92 24.75 -36.40
N ARG A 18 -3.49 25.95 -36.21
CA ARG A 18 -4.52 26.47 -37.14
C ARG A 18 -3.91 26.63 -38.54
N GLY A 19 -4.65 26.23 -39.57
CA GLY A 19 -4.17 26.22 -40.96
C GLY A 19 -3.57 24.88 -41.41
N GLY A 20 -3.57 23.84 -40.57
CA GLY A 20 -3.13 22.49 -40.95
C GLY A 20 -1.62 22.25 -40.81
N GLU A 21 -0.88 23.21 -40.24
CA GLU A 21 0.53 23.03 -39.93
C GLU A 21 0.73 21.92 -38.88
N LYS A 22 1.61 20.98 -39.18
CA LYS A 22 2.01 19.90 -38.27
C LYS A 22 3.47 20.09 -37.90
N ARG A 23 3.77 20.13 -36.61
CA ARG A 23 5.14 20.14 -36.10
C ARG A 23 5.35 18.98 -35.15
N GLN A 24 6.47 18.28 -35.32
CA GLN A 24 6.91 17.27 -34.38
C GLN A 24 7.76 17.94 -33.30
N GLN A 25 7.40 17.72 -32.04
CA GLN A 25 8.15 18.17 -30.88
C GLN A 25 8.58 16.95 -30.07
N ILE A 26 9.87 16.84 -29.79
CA ILE A 26 10.40 15.82 -28.89
C ILE A 26 10.36 16.42 -27.49
N VAL A 27 9.62 15.78 -26.60
CA VAL A 27 9.50 16.16 -25.20
C VAL A 27 10.30 15.17 -24.36
N SER A 28 11.18 15.69 -23.51
CA SER A 28 11.81 14.88 -22.47
C SER A 28 10.77 14.57 -21.40
N LEU A 29 10.62 13.29 -21.05
CA LEU A 29 9.73 12.87 -19.97
C LEU A 29 10.41 13.00 -18.59
N GLU A 30 11.66 13.47 -18.55
CA GLU A 30 12.29 13.88 -17.30
C GLU A 30 11.60 15.14 -16.78
N SER A 31 10.71 14.93 -15.82
CA SER A 31 10.28 15.99 -14.91
C SER A 31 11.52 16.62 -14.24
N GLU A 32 11.71 17.92 -14.44
CA GLU A 32 12.87 18.72 -14.04
C GLU A 32 13.03 18.86 -12.50
N LEU A 33 13.27 17.76 -11.78
CA LEU A 33 14.02 17.85 -10.53
C LEU A 33 15.49 17.68 -10.92
N GLN A 34 16.20 18.81 -10.99
CA GLN A 34 17.64 18.77 -11.22
C GLN A 34 18.28 17.92 -10.12
N SER A 35 19.27 17.10 -10.48
CA SER A 35 19.96 16.18 -9.56
C SER A 35 20.53 16.85 -8.32
N SER A 36 20.71 18.17 -8.35
CA SER A 36 21.13 19.04 -7.24
C SER A 36 20.09 19.25 -6.14
N GLN A 37 18.82 18.87 -6.36
CA GLN A 37 17.72 19.05 -5.39
C GLN A 37 17.25 17.75 -4.73
N LEU A 38 17.82 16.60 -5.11
CA LEU A 38 17.44 15.31 -4.54
C LEU A 38 18.11 15.11 -3.18
N SER A 39 17.31 14.86 -2.15
CA SER A 39 17.80 14.55 -0.81
C SER A 39 18.78 13.37 -0.82
N ASP A 40 19.86 13.48 -0.05
CA ASP A 40 20.83 12.39 0.17
C ASP A 40 20.28 11.28 1.10
N THR A 41 19.06 11.44 1.61
CA THR A 41 18.43 10.51 2.56
C THR A 41 18.26 9.09 1.98
N TYR A 42 18.15 8.95 0.66
CA TYR A 42 17.86 7.68 -0.03
C TYR A 42 18.87 7.31 -1.13
N VAL A 43 20.15 7.67 -0.96
CA VAL A 43 21.21 7.45 -1.97
C VAL A 43 21.33 6.00 -2.44
N GLY A 44 21.01 5.01 -1.59
CA GLY A 44 21.02 3.58 -1.95
C GLY A 44 19.90 3.13 -2.89
N TYR A 45 18.91 3.99 -3.18
CA TYR A 45 17.81 3.68 -4.08
C TYR A 45 18.02 4.27 -5.48
N LYS A 46 17.39 3.66 -6.49
CA LYS A 46 17.43 4.15 -7.88
C LYS A 46 16.97 5.62 -7.95
N LYS A 47 17.55 6.38 -8.89
CA LYS A 47 17.18 7.79 -9.13
C LYS A 47 15.67 7.97 -9.33
N SER A 48 15.03 7.10 -10.10
CA SER A 48 13.58 7.12 -10.33
C SER A 48 12.76 6.94 -9.05
N THR A 49 13.19 6.04 -8.15
CA THR A 49 12.58 5.85 -6.83
C THR A 49 12.72 7.11 -5.99
N ARG A 50 13.93 7.69 -5.92
CA ARG A 50 14.18 8.93 -5.16
C ARG A 50 13.31 10.08 -5.64
N VAL A 51 13.23 10.32 -6.95
CA VAL A 51 12.37 11.34 -7.57
C VAL A 51 10.89 11.10 -7.24
N SER A 52 10.44 9.85 -7.23
CA SER A 52 9.06 9.50 -6.88
C SER A 52 8.78 9.81 -5.41
N MET A 53 9.71 9.44 -4.51
CA MET A 53 9.59 9.70 -3.07
C MET A 53 9.47 11.19 -2.73
N GLU A 54 10.17 12.08 -3.45
CA GLU A 54 10.08 13.54 -3.25
C GLU A 54 8.72 14.13 -3.66
N ARG A 55 7.90 13.38 -4.41
CA ARG A 55 6.60 13.83 -4.92
C ARG A 55 5.42 13.21 -4.23
N VAL A 56 5.65 12.09 -3.56
CA VAL A 56 4.60 11.38 -2.86
C VAL A 56 4.23 12.18 -1.62
N ASP A 57 2.97 12.61 -1.56
CA ASP A 57 2.38 13.04 -0.30
C ASP A 57 1.99 11.80 0.50
N GLU A 58 2.82 11.47 1.49
CA GLU A 58 2.59 10.28 2.34
C GLU A 58 1.36 10.44 3.27
N GLN A 59 0.78 11.64 3.42
CA GLN A 59 -0.42 11.85 4.24
C GLN A 59 -1.72 11.47 3.53
N ILE A 60 -1.65 11.21 2.22
CA ILE A 60 -2.78 10.82 1.39
C ILE A 60 -2.65 9.34 1.03
N ILE A 61 -3.76 8.59 1.16
CA ILE A 61 -3.78 7.18 0.76
C ILE A 61 -3.63 7.08 -0.76
N ASN A 62 -2.51 6.52 -1.20
CA ASN A 62 -2.27 6.20 -2.60
C ASN A 62 -2.87 4.82 -2.94
N TYR A 63 -4.08 4.82 -3.50
CA TYR A 63 -4.78 3.59 -3.88
C TYR A 63 -4.12 2.86 -5.05
N ASP A 64 -3.48 3.59 -5.97
CA ASP A 64 -2.75 2.98 -7.09
C ASP A 64 -1.56 2.16 -6.57
N LEU A 65 -0.79 2.74 -5.63
CA LEU A 65 0.32 2.04 -5.00
C LEU A 65 -0.14 0.79 -4.22
N ILE A 66 -1.29 0.83 -3.54
CA ILE A 66 -1.85 -0.36 -2.88
C ILE A 66 -2.16 -1.45 -3.91
N GLU A 67 -2.76 -1.10 -5.05
CA GLU A 67 -3.09 -2.04 -6.11
C GLU A 67 -1.84 -2.64 -6.76
N ASP A 68 -0.80 -1.83 -6.97
CA ASP A 68 0.50 -2.28 -7.50
C ASP A 68 1.20 -3.23 -6.53
N VAL A 69 1.17 -2.94 -5.22
CA VAL A 69 1.71 -3.84 -4.20
C VAL A 69 0.90 -5.13 -4.14
N LEU A 70 -0.43 -5.09 -4.27
CA LEU A 70 -1.25 -6.29 -4.38
C LEU A 70 -0.90 -7.11 -5.63
N ASN A 71 -0.66 -6.45 -6.75
CA ASN A 71 -0.26 -7.12 -7.98
C ASN A 71 1.11 -7.81 -7.80
N LEU A 72 2.07 -7.10 -7.22
CA LEU A 72 3.40 -7.61 -6.89
C LEU A 72 3.33 -8.83 -5.96
N LEU A 73 2.51 -8.77 -4.91
CA LEU A 73 2.44 -9.83 -3.90
C LEU A 73 1.61 -11.05 -4.35
N LEU A 74 0.55 -10.83 -5.16
CA LEU A 74 -0.46 -11.87 -5.40
C LEU A 74 -0.46 -12.44 -6.81
N LEU A 75 0.02 -11.69 -7.80
CA LEU A 75 -0.12 -12.04 -9.21
C LEU A 75 1.23 -12.18 -9.91
N GLU A 76 2.22 -11.36 -9.53
CA GLU A 76 3.56 -11.50 -10.06
C GLU A 76 4.28 -12.65 -9.34
N ASN A 77 4.59 -13.70 -10.10
CA ASN A 77 5.36 -14.85 -9.63
C ASN A 77 6.83 -14.43 -9.39
N HIS A 78 7.11 -13.74 -8.29
CA HIS A 78 8.48 -13.41 -7.91
C HIS A 78 9.10 -14.57 -7.14
N ASN A 79 9.61 -15.56 -7.87
CA ASN A 79 10.65 -16.44 -7.33
C ASN A 79 11.99 -15.70 -7.09
N ASP A 80 12.17 -14.47 -7.62
CA ASP A 80 13.48 -13.79 -7.58
C ASP A 80 13.53 -12.40 -6.89
N MET A 81 12.40 -11.67 -6.72
CA MET A 81 12.45 -10.31 -6.15
C MET A 81 11.95 -10.21 -4.71
N LEU A 82 11.08 -11.12 -4.29
CA LEU A 82 10.67 -11.31 -2.90
C LEU A 82 11.32 -12.56 -2.32
N SER A 83 12.53 -12.89 -2.77
CA SER A 83 13.38 -13.93 -2.20
C SER A 83 13.59 -13.61 -0.73
N LEU A 84 12.64 -14.04 0.09
CA LEU A 84 12.77 -14.07 1.52
C LEU A 84 14.08 -14.81 1.77
N PRO A 85 14.99 -14.24 2.58
CA PRO A 85 16.26 -14.90 2.84
C PRO A 85 15.97 -16.33 3.25
N ALA A 86 16.59 -17.25 2.51
CA ALA A 86 16.42 -18.70 2.54
C ALA A 86 16.17 -19.22 3.96
N SER A 87 14.90 -19.20 4.34
CA SER A 87 14.35 -19.88 5.48
C SER A 87 13.21 -20.68 4.88
N ASP A 88 13.08 -21.94 5.27
CA ASP A 88 12.18 -22.96 4.70
C ASP A 88 10.67 -22.63 4.82
N ALA A 89 10.33 -21.35 4.99
CA ALA A 89 9.00 -20.85 5.16
C ALA A 89 8.30 -20.65 3.81
N VAL A 90 7.69 -21.73 3.34
CA VAL A 90 6.73 -21.70 2.24
C VAL A 90 5.51 -20.89 2.70
N ILE A 91 5.33 -19.69 2.15
CA ILE A 91 4.07 -18.95 2.30
C ILE A 91 2.99 -19.74 1.58
N SER A 92 1.88 -20.00 2.26
CA SER A 92 0.76 -20.72 1.67
C SER A 92 0.27 -20.01 0.39
N PRO A 93 -0.02 -20.75 -0.70
CA PRO A 93 -0.58 -20.16 -1.92
C PRO A 93 -1.94 -19.49 -1.69
N ASN A 94 -2.63 -19.78 -0.59
CA ASN A 94 -3.90 -19.17 -0.22
C ASN A 94 -3.78 -18.15 0.92
N ALA A 95 -2.56 -17.69 1.21
CA ALA A 95 -2.34 -16.72 2.27
C ALA A 95 -3.09 -15.41 2.03
N ALA A 96 -3.77 -14.93 3.07
CA ALA A 96 -4.56 -13.71 3.04
C ALA A 96 -3.68 -12.46 3.14
N VAL A 97 -4.22 -11.36 2.61
CA VAL A 97 -3.66 -10.01 2.76
C VAL A 97 -4.50 -9.22 3.74
N LEU A 98 -3.86 -8.52 4.66
CA LEU A 98 -4.47 -7.55 5.57
C LEU A 98 -3.97 -6.14 5.25
N ILE A 99 -4.88 -5.23 4.89
CA ILE A 99 -4.57 -3.86 4.52
C ILE A 99 -5.09 -2.93 5.61
N PHE A 100 -4.20 -2.18 6.25
CA PHE A 100 -4.56 -1.17 7.25
C PHE A 100 -4.86 0.18 6.59
N LEU A 101 -6.09 0.64 6.76
CA LEU A 101 -6.63 1.91 6.28
C LEU A 101 -7.14 2.75 7.46
N PRO A 102 -7.19 4.09 7.33
CA PRO A 102 -7.50 4.95 8.47
C PRO A 102 -8.98 4.96 8.86
N GLY A 103 -9.90 4.59 7.97
CA GLY A 103 -11.33 4.66 8.24
C GLY A 103 -12.22 3.91 7.25
N LEU A 104 -13.53 3.94 7.52
CA LEU A 104 -14.55 3.27 6.70
C LEU A 104 -14.66 3.87 5.28
N GLY A 105 -14.42 5.18 5.13
CA GLY A 105 -14.45 5.84 3.83
C GLY A 105 -13.39 5.27 2.90
N GLU A 106 -12.16 5.15 3.39
CA GLU A 106 -11.03 4.59 2.65
C GLU A 106 -11.23 3.09 2.38
N ILE A 107 -11.78 2.34 3.35
CA ILE A 107 -12.15 0.92 3.16
C ILE A 107 -13.16 0.76 2.03
N ARG A 108 -14.20 1.58 1.99
CA ARG A 108 -15.23 1.52 0.93
C ARG A 108 -14.65 1.88 -0.43
N ALA A 109 -13.85 2.94 -0.50
CA ALA A 109 -13.21 3.39 -1.74
C ALA A 109 -12.30 2.30 -2.33
N LEU A 110 -11.42 1.72 -1.51
CA LEU A 110 -10.54 0.64 -1.98
C LEU A 110 -11.35 -0.64 -2.29
N SER A 111 -12.37 -0.97 -1.50
CA SER A 111 -13.20 -2.15 -1.80
C SER A 111 -13.89 -2.04 -3.14
N GLU A 112 -14.45 -0.87 -3.48
CA GLU A 112 -15.12 -0.68 -4.76
C GLU A 112 -14.13 -0.74 -5.91
N ARG A 113 -12.99 -0.07 -5.76
CA ARG A 113 -11.90 -0.10 -6.73
C ARG A 113 -11.42 -1.52 -7.03
N LEU A 114 -11.15 -2.32 -5.99
CA LEU A 114 -10.68 -3.70 -6.17
C LEU A 114 -11.76 -4.61 -6.79
N ARG A 115 -13.05 -4.38 -6.47
CA ARG A 115 -14.16 -5.13 -7.08
C ARG A 115 -14.35 -4.78 -8.55
N GLY A 116 -14.11 -3.52 -8.92
CA GLY A 116 -14.16 -3.06 -10.32
C GLY A 116 -12.91 -3.39 -11.14
N SER A 117 -11.79 -3.72 -10.48
CA SER A 117 -10.54 -4.07 -11.15
C SER A 117 -10.65 -5.41 -11.89
N TYR A 118 -10.17 -5.46 -13.13
CA TYR A 118 -10.10 -6.69 -13.92
C TYR A 118 -9.26 -7.78 -13.23
N LYS A 119 -8.26 -7.37 -12.44
CA LYS A 119 -7.32 -8.28 -11.75
C LYS A 119 -7.92 -8.88 -10.47
N PHE A 120 -8.57 -8.05 -9.66
CA PHE A 120 -9.02 -8.41 -8.30
C PHE A 120 -10.53 -8.61 -8.16
N GLY A 121 -11.32 -8.28 -9.19
CA GLY A 121 -12.78 -8.35 -9.16
C GLY A 121 -13.37 -9.76 -9.30
N ASP A 122 -12.59 -10.76 -9.75
CA ASP A 122 -13.07 -12.14 -9.89
C ASP A 122 -13.28 -12.79 -8.51
N ARG A 123 -14.55 -12.91 -8.11
CA ARG A 123 -15.00 -13.49 -6.83
C ARG A 123 -14.65 -14.97 -6.66
N ARG A 124 -14.25 -15.66 -7.73
CA ARG A 124 -13.76 -17.04 -7.69
C ARG A 124 -12.28 -17.12 -7.30
N LYS A 125 -11.56 -15.99 -7.40
CA LYS A 125 -10.13 -15.87 -7.04
C LYS A 125 -9.91 -15.04 -5.78
N PHE A 126 -10.69 -13.98 -5.57
CA PHE A 126 -10.51 -13.07 -4.44
C PHE A 126 -11.80 -12.84 -3.67
N ASP A 127 -11.72 -12.89 -2.33
CA ASP A 127 -12.77 -12.38 -1.45
C ASP A 127 -12.31 -11.11 -0.75
N ILE A 128 -12.88 -9.98 -1.16
CA ILE A 128 -12.61 -8.66 -0.58
C ILE A 128 -13.53 -8.48 0.63
N ILE A 129 -12.96 -8.31 1.81
CA ILE A 129 -13.66 -8.31 3.11
C ILE A 129 -13.37 -7.01 3.87
N PRO A 130 -14.35 -6.11 4.04
CA PRO A 130 -14.19 -4.93 4.89
C PRO A 130 -14.25 -5.32 6.37
N MET A 131 -13.41 -4.68 7.19
CA MET A 131 -13.29 -4.87 8.64
C MET A 131 -13.27 -3.51 9.34
N HIS A 132 -14.40 -3.14 9.92
CA HIS A 132 -14.60 -1.88 10.63
C HIS A 132 -15.55 -2.10 11.81
N SER A 133 -15.38 -1.34 12.90
CA SER A 133 -16.16 -1.47 14.13
C SER A 133 -17.68 -1.27 13.94
N SER A 134 -18.07 -0.50 12.93
CA SER A 134 -19.49 -0.27 12.60
C SER A 134 -20.16 -1.42 11.83
N LEU A 135 -19.41 -2.44 11.39
CA LEU A 135 -19.97 -3.59 10.68
C LEU A 135 -20.63 -4.57 11.65
N SER A 136 -21.65 -5.27 11.20
CA SER A 136 -22.31 -6.29 12.02
C SER A 136 -21.34 -7.44 12.36
N PRO A 137 -21.53 -8.14 13.50
CA PRO A 137 -20.72 -9.30 13.85
C PRO A 137 -20.72 -10.39 12.76
N LYS A 138 -21.83 -10.52 12.02
CA LYS A 138 -21.95 -11.47 10.90
C LYS A 138 -21.03 -11.10 9.74
N GLU A 139 -20.90 -9.81 9.43
CA GLU A 139 -20.00 -9.32 8.38
C GLU A 139 -18.53 -9.48 8.80
N GLN A 140 -18.19 -9.11 10.03
CA GLN A 140 -16.84 -9.25 10.56
C GLN A 140 -16.40 -10.72 10.62
N ARG A 141 -17.33 -11.65 10.95
CA ARG A 141 -17.07 -13.09 11.01
C ARG A 141 -16.47 -13.64 9.71
N ARG A 142 -16.79 -13.06 8.55
CA ARG A 142 -16.27 -13.51 7.25
C ARG A 142 -14.75 -13.51 7.19
N ALA A 143 -14.09 -12.55 7.83
CA ALA A 143 -12.63 -12.47 7.87
C ALA A 143 -11.98 -13.67 8.57
N PHE A 144 -12.68 -14.29 9.52
CA PHE A 144 -12.21 -15.42 10.32
C PHE A 144 -12.52 -16.77 9.70
N LEU A 145 -13.42 -16.82 8.72
CA LEU A 145 -13.74 -18.07 8.04
C LEU A 145 -12.56 -18.49 7.15
N LYS A 146 -12.35 -19.81 7.06
CA LYS A 146 -11.44 -20.35 6.07
C LYS A 146 -11.96 -20.01 4.67
N PRO A 147 -11.07 -19.62 3.75
CA PRO A 147 -11.46 -19.41 2.36
C PRO A 147 -12.08 -20.68 1.76
N LYS A 148 -13.02 -20.51 0.84
CA LYS A 148 -13.62 -21.62 0.10
C LYS A 148 -12.74 -21.92 -1.11
N GLY A 149 -12.24 -23.15 -1.23
CA GLY A 149 -11.40 -23.57 -2.35
C GLY A 149 -10.12 -22.73 -2.45
N GLU A 150 -9.81 -22.25 -3.64
CA GLU A 150 -8.60 -21.47 -3.96
C GLU A 150 -8.80 -19.95 -3.86
N VAL A 151 -9.90 -19.49 -3.25
CA VAL A 151 -10.18 -18.06 -3.09
C VAL A 151 -9.23 -17.44 -2.07
N ARG A 152 -8.49 -16.40 -2.44
CA ARG A 152 -7.62 -15.65 -1.53
C ARG A 152 -8.37 -14.48 -0.89
N LYS A 153 -8.21 -14.28 0.42
CA LYS A 153 -8.85 -13.15 1.13
C LYS A 153 -8.01 -11.87 1.01
N ILE A 154 -8.68 -10.76 0.73
CA ILE A 154 -8.12 -9.40 0.84
C ILE A 154 -8.95 -8.66 1.88
N ILE A 155 -8.35 -8.43 3.04
CA ILE A 155 -9.04 -7.91 4.22
C ILE A 155 -8.68 -6.43 4.37
N LEU A 156 -9.67 -5.55 4.32
CA LEU A 156 -9.49 -4.10 4.41
C LEU A 156 -9.92 -3.63 5.79
N ALA A 157 -8.97 -3.25 6.64
CA ALA A 157 -9.21 -3.06 8.07
C ALA A 157 -8.77 -1.70 8.59
N THR A 158 -9.46 -1.24 9.65
CA THR A 158 -8.93 -0.21 10.56
C THR A 158 -8.09 -0.86 11.67
N ASN A 159 -7.71 -0.07 12.67
CA ASN A 159 -7.02 -0.53 13.88
C ASN A 159 -7.81 -1.58 14.70
N ILE A 160 -9.06 -1.92 14.36
CA ILE A 160 -9.78 -3.05 14.96
C ILE A 160 -9.00 -4.38 14.85
N CYS A 161 -8.19 -4.54 13.81
CA CYS A 161 -7.33 -5.71 13.60
C CYS A 161 -5.95 -5.62 14.28
N GLU A 162 -5.65 -4.55 15.03
CA GLU A 162 -4.30 -4.24 15.52
C GLU A 162 -3.86 -5.05 16.75
N THR A 163 -4.74 -5.32 17.72
CA THR A 163 -4.39 -5.97 19.01
C THR A 163 -5.16 -7.27 19.28
N SER A 164 -6.49 -7.29 19.15
CA SER A 164 -7.30 -8.36 19.76
C SER A 164 -7.84 -9.44 18.81
N ILE A 165 -7.55 -9.36 17.51
CA ILE A 165 -8.15 -10.23 16.48
C ILE A 165 -7.07 -11.04 15.76
N THR A 166 -7.05 -12.36 15.92
CA THR A 166 -6.14 -13.23 15.13
C THR A 166 -6.87 -13.77 13.91
N ILE A 167 -6.38 -13.43 12.73
CA ILE A 167 -6.84 -13.98 11.46
C ILE A 167 -5.76 -14.98 11.01
N PRO A 168 -6.02 -16.29 11.07
CA PRO A 168 -4.97 -17.31 11.09
C PRO A 168 -4.21 -17.46 9.76
N ASP A 169 -4.78 -17.02 8.66
CA ASP A 169 -4.23 -17.19 7.31
C ASP A 169 -3.58 -15.93 6.73
N VAL A 170 -3.46 -14.85 7.51
CA VAL A 170 -2.74 -13.65 7.07
C VAL A 170 -1.24 -13.93 7.01
N ALA A 171 -0.65 -13.75 5.83
CA ALA A 171 0.81 -13.72 5.66
C ALA A 171 1.30 -12.37 5.12
N PHE A 172 0.43 -11.58 4.47
CA PHE A 172 0.79 -10.29 3.91
C PHE A 172 0.08 -9.17 4.67
N VAL A 173 0.83 -8.15 5.04
CA VAL A 173 0.31 -6.91 5.60
C VAL A 173 0.70 -5.75 4.69
N ILE A 174 -0.27 -4.89 4.37
CA ILE A 174 -0.04 -3.61 3.71
C ILE A 174 -0.48 -2.53 4.71
N ASP A 175 0.46 -1.72 5.20
CA ASP A 175 0.19 -0.69 6.21
C ASP A 175 0.33 0.70 5.61
N SER A 176 -0.79 1.44 5.55
CA SER A 176 -0.76 2.86 5.16
C SER A 176 -0.04 3.74 6.18
N GLY A 177 0.14 3.29 7.41
CA GLY A 177 0.74 4.07 8.49
C GLY A 177 -0.18 5.13 9.08
N LEU A 178 -1.35 5.37 8.50
CA LEU A 178 -2.32 6.36 8.98
C LEU A 178 -3.37 5.71 9.89
N ALA A 179 -3.93 6.53 10.78
CA ALA A 179 -5.03 6.16 11.66
C ALA A 179 -5.90 7.39 11.96
N ARG A 180 -7.19 7.15 12.18
CA ARG A 180 -8.08 8.16 12.76
C ARG A 180 -8.11 7.96 14.28
N GLU A 181 -7.59 8.94 15.02
CA GLU A 181 -7.48 8.89 16.47
C GLU A 181 -8.21 10.05 17.13
N VAL A 182 -8.77 9.80 18.31
CA VAL A 182 -9.44 10.85 19.10
C VAL A 182 -8.35 11.73 19.72
N ARG A 183 -8.29 12.99 19.29
CA ARG A 183 -7.41 14.00 19.87
C ARG A 183 -8.23 14.99 20.67
N GLN A 184 -7.80 15.24 21.90
CA GLN A 184 -8.34 16.31 22.74
C GLN A 184 -7.56 17.60 22.51
N ASN A 185 -8.27 18.69 22.23
CA ASN A 185 -7.72 20.02 22.27
C ASN A 185 -7.66 20.48 23.74
N LYS A 186 -6.44 20.63 24.28
CA LYS A 186 -6.23 21.01 25.69
C LYS A 186 -6.70 22.42 26.02
N LEU A 187 -6.78 23.31 25.03
CA LEU A 187 -7.20 24.71 25.22
C LEU A 187 -8.72 24.83 25.26
N THR A 188 -9.43 24.09 24.41
CA THR A 188 -10.89 24.18 24.29
C THR A 188 -11.63 23.06 25.02
N GLY A 189 -10.92 22.03 25.49
CA GLY A 189 -11.49 20.83 26.10
C GLY A 189 -12.20 19.89 25.13
N THR A 190 -12.34 20.27 23.85
CA THR A 190 -13.07 19.49 22.85
C THR A 190 -12.26 18.32 22.31
N SER A 191 -12.92 17.18 22.07
CA SER A 191 -12.33 16.01 21.43
C SER A 191 -12.82 15.87 20.00
N GLY A 192 -11.92 15.57 19.07
CA GLY A 192 -12.26 15.31 17.67
C GLY A 192 -11.47 14.13 17.12
N LEU A 193 -12.05 13.46 16.12
CA LEU A 193 -11.36 12.40 15.39
C LEU A 193 -10.47 13.03 14.31
N VAL A 194 -9.16 12.86 14.41
CA VAL A 194 -8.18 13.45 13.50
C VAL A 194 -7.43 12.36 12.77
N LEU A 195 -7.20 12.54 11.48
CA LEU A 195 -6.30 11.69 10.70
C LEU A 195 -4.85 12.07 11.03
N ASP A 196 -4.07 11.13 11.53
CA ASP A 196 -2.65 11.31 11.82
C ASP A 196 -1.89 9.99 11.57
N TRP A 197 -0.57 10.06 11.65
CA TRP A 197 0.28 8.89 11.69
C TRP A 197 0.00 8.03 12.92
N CYS A 198 -0.10 6.72 12.73
CA CYS A 198 -0.17 5.78 13.83
C CYS A 198 1.13 5.79 14.64
N SER A 199 1.05 5.33 15.90
CA SER A 199 2.24 5.23 16.74
C SER A 199 3.24 4.20 16.20
N LYS A 200 4.52 4.32 16.57
CA LYS A 200 5.52 3.29 16.23
C LYS A 200 5.17 1.92 16.80
N ALA A 201 4.54 1.90 17.98
CA ALA A 201 4.05 0.68 18.61
C ALA A 201 2.91 0.06 17.79
N SER A 202 1.96 0.88 17.32
CA SER A 202 0.87 0.46 16.43
C SER A 202 1.41 -0.10 15.12
N ALA A 203 2.32 0.60 14.46
CA ALA A 203 2.99 0.10 13.26
C ALA A 203 3.67 -1.27 13.50
N LYS A 204 4.35 -1.45 14.64
CA LYS A 204 4.95 -2.73 15.03
C LYS A 204 3.91 -3.83 15.26
N GLN A 205 2.79 -3.51 15.91
CA GLN A 205 1.68 -4.45 16.12
C GLN A 205 0.99 -4.84 14.80
N ARG A 206 0.83 -3.90 13.87
CA ARG A 206 0.35 -4.12 12.50
C ARG A 206 1.29 -5.04 11.73
N SER A 207 2.60 -4.79 11.78
CA SER A 207 3.60 -5.67 11.16
C SER A 207 3.56 -7.09 11.73
N GLY A 208 3.36 -7.24 13.04
CA GLY A 208 3.21 -8.54 13.71
C GLY A 208 1.95 -9.32 13.34
N ARG A 209 1.10 -8.81 12.44
CA ARG A 209 -0.04 -9.56 11.87
C ARG A 209 0.39 -10.48 10.73
N ALA A 210 1.47 -10.14 10.04
CA ALA A 210 2.24 -11.07 9.23
C ALA A 210 3.23 -11.77 10.16
N GLY A 211 3.29 -13.12 10.17
CA GLY A 211 4.27 -13.83 11.01
C GLY A 211 3.74 -14.58 12.22
N ARG A 212 2.42 -14.58 12.50
CA ARG A 212 1.87 -15.28 13.68
C ARG A 212 1.80 -16.81 13.53
N VAL A 213 1.46 -17.28 12.34
CA VAL A 213 1.19 -18.70 12.05
C VAL A 213 2.17 -19.26 11.01
N GLN A 214 2.68 -18.40 10.13
CA GLN A 214 3.66 -18.69 9.08
C GLN A 214 4.49 -17.43 8.85
N SER A 215 5.64 -17.54 8.17
CA SER A 215 6.39 -16.36 7.73
C SER A 215 5.52 -15.44 6.88
N GLY A 216 5.79 -14.14 6.98
CA GLY A 216 4.97 -13.15 6.31
C GLY A 216 5.75 -11.89 5.98
N ILE A 217 5.12 -11.06 5.15
CA ILE A 217 5.69 -9.82 4.62
C ILE A 217 4.81 -8.67 5.08
N CYS A 218 5.44 -7.61 5.60
CA CYS A 218 4.77 -6.35 5.91
C CYS A 218 5.31 -5.24 5.01
N CYS A 219 4.49 -4.77 4.08
CA CYS A 219 4.76 -3.62 3.23
C CYS A 219 4.24 -2.35 3.92
N LYS A 220 5.14 -1.41 4.23
CA LYS A 220 4.82 -0.11 4.80
C LYS A 220 4.77 0.93 3.68
N LEU A 221 3.67 1.66 3.55
CA LEU A 221 3.47 2.64 2.47
C LEU A 221 3.88 4.07 2.88
N TYR A 222 4.86 4.15 3.77
CA TYR A 222 5.46 5.38 4.27
C TYR A 222 6.97 5.17 4.35
N SER A 223 7.72 6.26 4.23
CA SER A 223 9.17 6.17 4.21
C SER A 223 9.76 5.81 5.58
N SER A 224 11.01 5.33 5.57
CA SER A 224 11.76 5.08 6.80
C SER A 224 11.95 6.36 7.62
N GLN A 225 12.06 7.51 6.96
CA GLN A 225 12.13 8.81 7.63
C GLN A 225 10.84 9.13 8.37
N THR A 226 9.68 8.97 7.74
CA THR A 226 8.37 9.12 8.40
C THR A 226 8.25 8.18 9.59
N GLY A 227 8.55 6.90 9.41
CA GLY A 227 8.47 5.90 10.47
C GLY A 227 9.39 6.18 11.66
N THR A 228 10.53 6.82 11.44
CA THR A 228 11.53 7.09 12.49
C THR A 228 11.30 8.44 13.17
N ARG A 229 11.00 9.49 12.40
CA ARG A 229 11.01 10.89 12.86
C ARG A 229 9.63 11.49 13.08
N VAL A 230 8.62 11.04 12.32
CA VAL A 230 7.28 11.65 12.33
C VAL A 230 6.32 10.85 13.20
N MET A 231 6.34 9.53 13.07
CA MET A 231 5.54 8.64 13.92
C MET A 231 5.96 8.80 15.38
N LYS A 232 4.97 9.02 16.25
CA LYS A 232 5.19 9.21 17.68
C LYS A 232 5.42 7.88 18.37
N ASP A 233 6.23 7.89 19.42
CA ASP A 233 6.23 6.81 20.38
C ASP A 233 4.90 6.81 21.14
N GLN A 234 4.34 5.62 21.38
CA GLN A 234 3.10 5.52 22.14
C GLN A 234 3.37 6.04 23.55
N ALA A 235 2.60 7.04 24.01
CA ALA A 235 2.65 7.45 25.40
C ALA A 235 2.22 6.26 26.26
N MET A 236 3.09 5.86 27.21
CA MET A 236 2.79 4.82 28.20
C MET A 236 1.69 5.28 29.16
#